data_AF-A0A416JN50-F1
#
_entry.id   AF-A0A416JN50-F1
#
_cell.length_a   1.000
_cell.length_b   1.000
_cell.length_c   1.000
_cell.angle_alpha   90.00
_cell.angle_beta   90.00
_cell.angle_gamma   90.00
#
_symmetry.space_group_name_H-M   'P 1'
#
loop_
_entity.id
_entity.type
_entity.pdbx_description
1 polymer ?
#
loop_
_entity_poly.entity_id
_entity_poly.type
_entity_poly.pdbx_seq_one_letter_code
_entity_poly.pdbx_strand_id
1 'polypeptide(L)'
;MSRKTAAEITKYAAEYQADVIVFEYLEMQGKISGKKKQKLHLWRKRDIQKLCEHQAHRNGIRVSRVSARNTSRLACDGSGVVVRNPENYSLCTFRTGKQYNCDLSASYNIGSRYFIRELLKPLPETERSLLEAKVPAVKRRTSCVYADLRKLYVEVNNLKAA
;
A
#
# COMPACT_ATOMS: atom_id res chain seq x y z
N MET A 1 -21.05 4.88 -10.23
CA MET A 1 -20.18 4.29 -9.20
C MET A 1 -18.81 4.97 -9.17
N SER A 2 -17.96 4.83 -10.20
CA SER A 2 -16.57 5.32 -10.17
C SER A 2 -16.38 6.80 -9.84
N ARG A 3 -17.24 7.69 -10.36
CA ARG A 3 -17.21 9.13 -10.03
C ARG A 3 -17.45 9.40 -8.54
N LYS A 4 -18.49 8.76 -7.96
CA LYS A 4 -18.82 8.90 -6.53
C LYS A 4 -17.67 8.38 -5.67
N THR A 5 -17.16 7.18 -5.96
CA THR A 5 -16.03 6.60 -5.22
C THR A 5 -14.78 7.49 -5.29
N ALA A 6 -14.42 7.98 -6.48
CA ALA A 6 -13.28 8.88 -6.62
C ALA A 6 -13.48 10.19 -5.85
N ALA A 7 -14.68 10.78 -5.90
CA ALA A 7 -15.02 11.99 -5.17
C ALA A 7 -14.91 11.79 -3.65
N GLU A 8 -15.44 10.70 -3.11
CA GLU A 8 -15.33 10.40 -1.67
C GLU A 8 -13.88 10.17 -1.24
N ILE A 9 -13.07 9.44 -2.03
CA ILE A 9 -11.65 9.24 -1.73
C ILE A 9 -10.91 10.57 -1.70
N THR A 10 -11.11 11.43 -2.70
CA THR A 10 -10.43 12.73 -2.76
C THR A 10 -10.92 13.66 -1.66
N LYS A 11 -12.23 13.68 -1.37
CA LYS A 11 -12.81 14.48 -0.29
C LYS A 11 -12.21 14.09 1.05
N TYR A 12 -12.16 12.79 1.34
CA TYR A 12 -11.55 12.27 2.55
C TYR A 12 -10.06 12.65 2.64
N ALA A 13 -9.30 12.50 1.55
CA ALA A 13 -7.90 12.89 1.53
C ALA A 13 -7.70 14.40 1.78
N ALA A 14 -8.56 15.25 1.24
CA ALA A 14 -8.51 16.70 1.46
C ALA A 14 -8.92 17.08 2.89
N GLU A 15 -9.96 16.45 3.44
CA GLU A 15 -10.43 16.65 4.82
C GLU A 15 -9.34 16.37 5.85
N TYR A 16 -8.57 15.30 5.64
CA TYR A 16 -7.44 14.92 6.49
C TYR A 16 -6.10 15.52 6.04
N GLN A 17 -6.12 16.50 5.12
CA GLN A 17 -4.92 17.23 4.66
C GLN A 17 -3.79 16.30 4.18
N ALA A 18 -4.13 15.21 3.49
CA ALA A 18 -3.15 14.24 3.02
C ALA A 18 -2.33 14.79 1.84
N ASP A 19 -1.00 14.75 1.93
CA ASP A 19 -0.10 15.17 0.84
C ASP A 19 -0.10 14.21 -0.37
N VAL A 20 -0.50 12.95 -0.15
CA VAL A 20 -0.40 11.89 -1.14
C VAL A 20 -1.45 10.81 -0.94
N ILE A 21 -2.04 10.37 -2.05
CA ILE A 21 -2.85 9.15 -2.14
C ILE A 21 -2.01 8.07 -2.82
N VAL A 22 -1.91 6.91 -2.17
CA VAL A 22 -1.16 5.77 -2.71
C VAL A 22 -2.12 4.68 -3.14
N PHE A 23 -2.13 4.37 -4.43
CA PHE A 23 -2.84 3.22 -4.96
C PHE A 23 -1.91 2.03 -5.16
N GLU A 24 -2.48 0.84 -5.15
CA GLU A 24 -1.81 -0.30 -5.75
C GLU A 24 -1.80 -0.19 -7.29
N TYR A 25 -0.68 -0.62 -7.87
CA TYR A 25 -0.54 -0.83 -9.30
C TYR A 25 -1.16 -2.18 -9.64
N LEU A 26 -2.29 -2.12 -10.34
CA LEU A 26 -3.01 -3.29 -10.83
C LEU A 26 -2.59 -3.53 -12.28
N GLU A 27 -1.92 -4.65 -12.54
CA GLU A 27 -1.57 -5.06 -13.91
C GLU A 27 -2.85 -5.20 -14.74
N MET A 28 -2.93 -4.42 -15.80
CA MET A 28 -4.11 -4.34 -16.67
C MET A 28 -3.91 -5.08 -17.98
N GLN A 29 -2.67 -5.47 -18.27
CA GLN A 29 -2.27 -6.11 -19.50
C GLN A 29 -2.31 -7.63 -19.26
N GLY A 30 -3.32 -8.29 -19.82
CA GLY A 30 -3.49 -9.73 -19.68
C GLY A 30 -4.81 -10.22 -20.28
N LYS A 31 -4.78 -11.39 -20.94
CA LYS A 31 -5.98 -12.05 -21.44
C LYS A 31 -6.65 -12.79 -20.28
N ILE A 32 -7.71 -12.19 -19.72
CA ILE A 32 -8.58 -12.82 -18.73
C ILE A 32 -9.85 -13.25 -19.46
N SER A 33 -10.22 -14.52 -19.37
CA SER A 33 -11.42 -15.10 -20.00
C SER A 33 -12.52 -15.41 -18.98
N GLY A 34 -13.74 -15.68 -19.48
CA GLY A 34 -14.87 -16.15 -18.68
C GLY A 34 -15.46 -15.16 -17.68
N LYS A 35 -16.19 -15.68 -16.67
CA LYS A 35 -16.92 -14.91 -15.64
C LYS A 35 -16.03 -13.91 -14.89
N LYS A 36 -14.75 -14.24 -14.70
CA LYS A 36 -13.76 -13.36 -14.06
C LYS A 36 -13.52 -12.08 -14.86
N LYS A 37 -13.53 -12.15 -16.20
CA LYS A 37 -13.42 -10.98 -17.08
C LYS A 37 -14.56 -9.99 -16.86
N GLN A 38 -15.80 -10.51 -16.82
CA GLN A 38 -16.99 -9.69 -16.62
C GLN A 38 -16.95 -8.96 -15.26
N LYS A 39 -16.64 -9.67 -14.17
CA LYS A 39 -16.51 -9.07 -12.83
C LYS A 39 -15.43 -7.97 -12.80
N LEU A 40 -14.27 -8.22 -13.40
CA LEU A 40 -13.18 -7.24 -13.45
C LEU A 40 -13.48 -6.03 -14.35
N HIS A 41 -14.29 -6.22 -15.40
CA HIS A 41 -14.75 -5.13 -16.26
C HIS A 41 -15.69 -4.19 -15.50
N LEU A 42 -16.64 -4.74 -14.75
CA LEU A 42 -17.59 -3.96 -13.92
C LEU A 42 -16.90 -3.22 -12.76
N TRP A 43 -15.78 -3.72 -12.26
CA TRP A 43 -15.04 -3.09 -11.15
C TRP A 43 -14.47 -1.70 -11.52
N ARG A 44 -14.40 -1.32 -12.82
CA ARG A 44 -13.99 0.02 -13.32
C ARG A 44 -12.80 0.66 -12.59
N LYS A 45 -11.87 -0.17 -12.11
CA LYS A 45 -10.76 0.24 -11.23
C LYS A 45 -9.83 1.29 -11.85
N ARG A 46 -9.65 1.22 -13.18
CA ARG A 46 -8.90 2.23 -13.95
C ARG A 46 -9.56 3.60 -13.86
N ASP A 47 -10.88 3.63 -14.03
CA ASP A 47 -11.64 4.87 -14.03
C ASP A 47 -11.66 5.49 -12.63
N ILE A 48 -11.75 4.68 -11.58
CA ILE A 48 -11.65 5.15 -10.19
C ILE A 48 -10.30 5.83 -9.97
N GLN A 49 -9.18 5.15 -10.28
CA GLN A 49 -7.84 5.74 -10.09
C GLN A 49 -7.63 6.99 -10.93
N LYS A 50 -8.05 7.00 -12.21
CA LYS A 50 -7.91 8.17 -13.10
C LYS A 50 -8.74 9.37 -12.62
N LEU A 51 -10.00 9.15 -12.26
CA LEU A 51 -10.87 10.22 -11.75
C LEU A 51 -10.38 10.74 -10.40
N CYS A 52 -9.85 9.88 -9.55
CA CYS A 52 -9.27 10.28 -8.26
C CYS A 52 -8.01 11.13 -8.50
N GLU A 53 -7.13 10.72 -9.41
CA GLU A 53 -5.91 11.47 -9.77
C GLU A 53 -6.23 12.89 -10.27
N HIS A 54 -7.19 13.04 -11.17
CA HIS A 54 -7.61 14.37 -11.64
C HIS A 54 -8.17 15.25 -10.51
N GLN A 55 -8.95 14.67 -9.58
CA GLN A 55 -9.54 15.43 -8.46
C GLN A 55 -8.50 15.74 -7.38
N ALA A 56 -7.62 14.79 -7.07
CA ALA A 56 -6.53 14.94 -6.10
C ALA A 56 -5.59 16.07 -6.52
N HIS A 57 -5.18 16.11 -7.79
CA HIS A 57 -4.29 17.17 -8.30
C HIS A 57 -4.91 18.57 -8.19
N ARG A 58 -6.24 18.72 -8.30
CA ARG A 58 -6.92 20.01 -8.09
C ARG A 58 -6.85 20.49 -6.64
N ASN A 59 -6.67 19.57 -5.70
CA ASN A 59 -6.52 19.86 -4.27
C ASN A 59 -5.04 19.85 -3.83
N GLY A 60 -4.08 19.85 -4.77
CA GLY A 60 -2.64 19.79 -4.44
C GLY A 60 -2.15 18.43 -3.92
N ILE A 61 -2.99 17.39 -3.96
CA ILE A 61 -2.69 16.06 -3.43
C ILE A 61 -2.01 15.22 -4.51
N ARG A 62 -0.82 14.68 -4.22
CA ARG A 62 -0.09 13.82 -5.16
C ARG A 62 -0.73 12.43 -5.25
N VAL A 63 -0.60 11.77 -6.39
CA VAL A 63 -0.97 10.35 -6.52
C VAL A 63 0.27 9.51 -6.85
N SER A 64 0.47 8.44 -6.08
CA SER A 64 1.54 7.47 -6.33
C SER A 64 0.97 6.06 -6.45
N ARG A 65 1.69 5.19 -7.14
CA ARG A 65 1.34 3.78 -7.30
C ARG A 65 2.47 2.89 -6.80
N VAL A 66 2.13 1.78 -6.15
CA VAL A 66 3.10 0.78 -5.65
C VAL A 66 2.69 -0.62 -6.07
N SER A 67 3.63 -1.56 -6.16
CA SER A 67 3.30 -2.95 -6.52
C SER A 67 2.27 -3.55 -5.55
N ALA A 68 1.20 -4.13 -6.08
CA ALA A 68 0.18 -4.87 -5.33
C ALA A 68 0.68 -6.22 -4.77
N ARG A 69 1.87 -6.68 -5.19
CA ARG A 69 2.32 -8.04 -4.89
C ARG A 69 2.43 -8.26 -3.39
N ASN A 70 1.73 -9.25 -2.85
CA ASN A 70 1.68 -9.61 -1.43
C ASN A 70 1.10 -8.57 -0.46
N THR A 71 0.60 -7.41 -0.90
CA THR A 71 0.06 -6.38 0.01
C THR A 71 -1.08 -6.91 0.87
N SER A 72 -1.97 -7.71 0.28
CA SER A 72 -3.10 -8.36 0.97
C SER A 72 -2.81 -9.79 1.45
N ARG A 73 -1.59 -10.30 1.24
CA ARG A 73 -1.18 -11.67 1.63
C ARG A 73 -0.39 -11.66 2.93
N LEU A 74 0.36 -10.59 3.19
CA LEU A 74 1.18 -10.44 4.39
C LEU A 74 0.45 -9.59 5.43
N ALA A 75 0.53 -10.00 6.68
CA ALA A 75 0.01 -9.27 7.82
C ALA A 75 0.78 -7.97 8.00
N CYS A 76 0.07 -6.86 8.23
CA CYS A 76 0.70 -5.55 8.39
C CYS A 76 1.64 -5.49 9.60
N ASP A 77 1.45 -6.35 10.60
CA ASP A 77 2.31 -6.46 11.80
C ASP A 77 3.61 -7.24 11.57
N GLY A 78 3.84 -7.79 10.37
CA GLY A 78 5.03 -8.57 10.07
C GLY A 78 4.98 -10.03 10.52
N SER A 79 3.84 -10.51 11.04
CA SER A 79 3.69 -11.91 11.49
C SER A 79 3.70 -12.93 10.35
N GLY A 80 3.63 -12.50 9.09
CA GLY A 80 3.76 -13.36 7.91
C GLY A 80 2.47 -13.47 7.11
N VAL A 81 2.23 -14.64 6.52
CA VAL A 81 1.05 -14.85 5.64
C VAL A 81 -0.23 -14.94 6.48
N VAL A 82 -1.27 -14.19 6.06
CA VAL A 82 -2.59 -14.23 6.70
C VAL A 82 -3.45 -15.38 6.19
N VAL A 83 -4.34 -15.89 7.04
CA VAL A 83 -5.40 -16.84 6.66
C VAL A 83 -6.71 -16.09 6.49
N ARG A 84 -7.32 -16.14 5.31
CA ARG A 84 -8.60 -15.47 5.07
C ARG A 84 -9.76 -16.29 5.63
N ASN A 85 -10.73 -15.62 6.23
CA ASN A 85 -11.96 -16.27 6.67
C ASN A 85 -12.82 -16.61 5.42
N PRO A 86 -13.21 -17.88 5.21
CA PRO A 86 -13.99 -18.29 4.05
C PRO A 86 -15.45 -17.82 4.09
N GLU A 87 -16.01 -17.62 5.29
CA GLU A 87 -17.38 -17.13 5.49
C GLU A 87 -17.45 -15.61 5.41
N ASN A 88 -16.37 -14.92 5.82
CA ASN A 88 -16.25 -13.47 5.75
C ASN A 88 -14.90 -13.03 5.17
N TYR A 89 -14.85 -12.86 3.85
CA TYR A 89 -13.64 -12.47 3.12
C TYR A 89 -13.06 -11.10 3.50
N SER A 90 -13.80 -10.25 4.22
CA SER A 90 -13.28 -8.99 4.75
C SER A 90 -12.35 -9.20 5.95
N LEU A 91 -12.37 -10.37 6.58
CA LEU A 91 -11.55 -10.72 7.75
C LEU A 91 -10.45 -11.72 7.40
N CYS A 92 -9.34 -11.58 8.11
CA CYS A 92 -8.24 -12.54 8.10
C CYS A 92 -7.67 -12.70 9.51
N THR A 93 -7.01 -13.84 9.73
CA THR A 93 -6.30 -14.15 10.96
C THR A 93 -4.80 -14.10 10.71
N PHE A 94 -4.10 -13.32 11.51
CA PHE A 94 -2.64 -13.24 11.51
C PHE A 94 -2.06 -14.49 12.17
N ARG A 95 -0.76 -14.76 11.99
CA ARG A 95 -0.14 -15.94 12.64
C ARG A 95 -0.16 -15.85 14.17
N THR A 96 -0.27 -14.65 14.71
CA THR A 96 -0.43 -14.37 16.14
C THR A 96 -1.81 -14.74 16.70
N GLY A 97 -2.76 -15.16 15.85
CA GLY A 97 -4.15 -15.41 16.24
C GLY A 97 -5.05 -14.16 16.19
N LYS A 98 -4.47 -12.97 15.96
CA LYS A 98 -5.23 -11.73 15.83
C LYS A 98 -6.12 -11.75 14.59
N GLN A 99 -7.42 -11.51 14.76
CA GLN A 99 -8.33 -11.25 13.65
C GLN A 99 -8.27 -9.78 13.22
N TYR A 100 -8.30 -9.55 11.91
CA TYR A 100 -8.12 -8.21 11.35
C TYR A 100 -8.79 -8.05 9.99
N ASN A 101 -9.12 -6.80 9.63
CA ASN A 101 -9.69 -6.50 8.32
C ASN A 101 -8.63 -6.61 7.21
N CYS A 102 -8.94 -7.37 6.15
CA CYS A 102 -8.08 -7.65 5.01
C CYS A 102 -7.66 -6.36 4.27
N ASP A 103 -8.63 -5.50 3.98
CA ASP A 103 -8.42 -4.29 3.17
C ASP A 103 -7.64 -3.25 3.96
N LEU A 104 -7.87 -3.15 5.27
CA LEU A 104 -7.11 -2.29 6.17
C LEU A 104 -5.65 -2.75 6.29
N SER A 105 -5.41 -4.04 6.52
CA SER A 105 -4.04 -4.59 6.52
C SER A 105 -3.33 -4.32 5.19
N ALA A 106 -4.03 -4.52 4.06
CA ALA A 106 -3.47 -4.26 2.74
C ALA A 106 -3.17 -2.77 2.52
N SER A 107 -4.05 -1.87 2.97
CA SER A 107 -3.89 -0.42 2.87
C SER A 107 -2.66 0.06 3.64
N TYR A 108 -2.43 -0.47 4.85
CA TYR A 108 -1.18 -0.21 5.58
C TYR A 108 0.05 -0.64 4.80
N ASN A 109 0.04 -1.83 4.19
CA ASN A 109 1.17 -2.33 3.42
C ASN A 109 1.43 -1.52 2.14
N ILE A 110 0.37 -1.04 1.48
CA ILE A 110 0.44 -0.15 0.31
C ILE A 110 1.13 1.16 0.69
N GLY A 111 0.65 1.84 1.74
CA GLY A 111 1.25 3.08 2.23
C GLY A 111 2.69 2.88 2.69
N SER A 112 2.97 1.77 3.37
CA SER A 112 4.31 1.45 3.89
C SER A 112 5.36 1.37 2.79
N ARG A 113 5.02 0.76 1.65
CA ARG A 113 5.93 0.66 0.50
C ARG A 113 6.25 2.01 -0.11
N TYR A 114 5.28 2.92 -0.12
CA TYR A 114 5.51 4.29 -0.57
C TYR A 114 6.50 4.99 0.35
N PHE A 115 6.24 5.00 1.66
CA PHE A 115 7.12 5.70 2.60
C PHE A 115 8.52 5.08 2.70
N ILE A 116 8.65 3.74 2.66
CA ILE A 116 9.96 3.09 2.61
C ILE A 116 10.74 3.56 1.37
N ARG A 117 10.08 3.68 0.21
CA ARG A 117 10.72 4.21 -1.00
C ARG A 117 11.14 5.66 -0.82
N GLU A 118 10.25 6.52 -0.31
CA GLU A 118 10.54 7.95 -0.15
C GLU A 118 11.62 8.22 0.92
N LEU A 119 11.72 7.39 1.96
CA LEU A 119 12.76 7.50 2.98
C LEU A 119 14.13 7.06 2.45
N LEU A 120 14.19 6.00 1.64
CA LEU A 120 15.47 5.44 1.17
C LEU A 120 15.99 6.11 -0.11
N LYS A 121 15.11 6.58 -1.00
CA LYS A 121 15.48 7.15 -2.30
C LYS A 121 16.44 8.35 -2.23
N PRO A 122 16.31 9.31 -1.30
CA PRO A 122 17.18 10.49 -1.26
C PRO A 122 18.53 10.23 -0.59
N LEU A 123 18.71 9.09 0.09
CA LEU A 123 19.92 8.83 0.88
C LEU A 123 21.11 8.42 -0.01
N PRO A 124 22.34 8.80 0.37
CA PRO A 124 23.55 8.23 -0.21
C PRO A 124 23.60 6.71 -0.04
N GLU A 125 24.31 6.03 -0.95
CA GLU A 125 24.38 4.56 -0.94
C GLU A 125 24.94 4.00 0.38
N THR A 126 25.91 4.68 1.00
CA THR A 126 26.48 4.28 2.29
C THR A 126 25.44 4.25 3.40
N GLU A 127 24.69 5.34 3.60
CA GLU A 127 23.64 5.43 4.62
C GLU A 127 22.50 4.45 4.34
N ARG A 128 22.11 4.34 3.06
CA ARG A 128 21.10 3.40 2.63
C ARG A 128 21.51 1.96 2.93
N SER A 129 22.76 1.58 2.63
CA SER A 129 23.28 0.24 2.90
C SER A 129 23.30 -0.06 4.41
N LEU A 130 23.67 0.91 5.25
CA LEU A 130 23.61 0.78 6.71
C LEU A 130 22.17 0.55 7.19
N LEU A 131 21.19 1.31 6.70
CA LEU A 131 19.78 1.11 7.04
C LEU A 131 19.27 -0.26 6.57
N GLU A 132 19.61 -0.65 5.34
CA GLU A 132 19.23 -1.95 4.79
C GLU A 132 19.89 -3.13 5.52
N ALA A 133 21.05 -2.93 6.16
CA ALA A 133 21.67 -3.92 7.04
C ALA A 133 20.90 -4.06 8.37
N LYS A 134 20.45 -2.95 8.95
CA LYS A 134 19.65 -2.95 10.19
C LYS A 134 18.21 -3.43 9.98
N VAL A 135 17.61 -3.14 8.82
CA VAL A 135 16.25 -3.56 8.46
C VAL A 135 16.26 -4.34 7.13
N PRO A 136 16.73 -5.60 7.11
CA PRO A 136 16.91 -6.37 5.87
C PRO A 136 15.65 -6.54 5.01
N ALA A 137 14.47 -6.51 5.63
CA ALA A 137 13.20 -6.65 4.93
C ALA A 137 12.97 -5.56 3.86
N VAL A 138 13.55 -4.36 4.02
CA VAL A 138 13.35 -3.24 3.09
C VAL A 138 14.06 -3.44 1.75
N LYS A 139 15.06 -4.35 1.69
CA LYS A 139 15.70 -4.76 0.43
C LYS A 139 14.70 -5.38 -0.54
N ARG A 140 13.75 -6.15 -0.02
CA ARG A 140 12.71 -6.81 -0.81
C ARG A 140 11.40 -6.02 -0.77
N ARG A 141 11.32 -4.94 -1.55
CA ARG A 141 10.17 -4.02 -1.61
C ARG A 141 8.80 -4.69 -1.75
N THR A 142 8.69 -5.80 -2.47
CA THR A 142 7.43 -6.54 -2.67
C THR A 142 6.96 -7.35 -1.46
N SER A 143 7.75 -7.43 -0.39
CA SER A 143 7.36 -8.07 0.87
C SER A 143 7.32 -7.09 2.04
N CYS A 144 7.65 -5.82 1.84
CA CYS A 144 7.57 -4.83 2.91
C CYS A 144 6.12 -4.65 3.38
N VAL A 145 5.99 -4.60 4.70
CA VAL A 145 4.75 -4.36 5.44
C VAL A 145 4.93 -3.19 6.42
N TYR A 146 3.86 -2.84 7.13
CA TYR A 146 3.86 -1.71 8.07
C TYR A 146 4.85 -1.85 9.22
N ALA A 147 5.05 -3.05 9.75
CA ALA A 147 6.09 -3.29 10.74
C ALA A 147 7.50 -2.93 10.24
N ASP A 148 7.80 -3.14 8.95
CA ASP A 148 9.11 -2.79 8.38
C ASP A 148 9.29 -1.28 8.27
N LEU A 149 8.24 -0.55 7.89
CA LEU A 149 8.27 0.91 7.87
C LEU A 149 8.55 1.47 9.27
N ARG A 150 7.87 0.93 10.30
CA ARG A 150 8.08 1.38 11.69
C ARG A 150 9.53 1.19 12.13
N LYS A 151 10.11 0.03 11.84
CA LYS A 151 11.53 -0.26 12.15
C LYS A 151 12.46 0.68 11.39
N LEU A 152 12.24 0.85 10.07
CA LEU A 152 13.04 1.75 9.24
C LEU A 152 12.97 3.19 9.76
N TYR A 153 11.78 3.68 10.12
CA TYR A 153 11.59 5.04 10.61
C TYR A 153 12.40 5.31 11.88
N VAL A 154 12.46 4.35 12.81
CA VAL A 154 13.30 4.45 14.01
C VAL A 154 14.78 4.55 13.62
N GLU A 155 15.27 3.68 12.74
CA GLU A 155 16.67 3.69 12.33
C GLU A 155 17.07 4.94 11.55
N VAL A 156 16.18 5.47 10.71
CA VAL A 156 16.40 6.74 10.01
C VAL A 156 16.56 7.89 10.99
N ASN A 157 15.76 7.92 12.06
CA ASN A 157 15.87 8.97 13.08
C ASN A 157 17.13 8.80 13.93
N ASN A 158 17.53 7.56 14.24
CA ASN A 158 18.80 7.30 14.93
C ASN A 158 20.00 7.77 14.11
N LEU A 159 19.98 7.57 12.78
CA LEU A 159 21.04 8.08 11.90
C LEU A 159 21.10 9.61 11.84
N LYS A 160 19.95 10.30 11.90
CA LYS A 160 19.91 11.77 11.91
C LYS A 160 20.36 12.39 13.23
N ALA A 161 20.29 11.62 14.32
CA ALA A 161 20.68 12.06 15.66
C ALA A 161 22.16 11.79 15.98
N ALA A 162 22.85 11.00 15.16
CA ALA A 162 24.26 10.71 15.25
C ALA A 162 25.09 11.71 14.43
#